data_AF-A0A256XJJ0-F1
#
_entry.id   AF-A0A256XJJ0-F1
#
_cell.length_a   1.000
_cell.length_b   1.000
_cell.length_c   1.000
_cell.angle_alpha   90.00
_cell.angle_beta   90.00
_cell.angle_gamma   90.00
#
_symmetry.space_group_name_H-M   'P 1'
#
loop_
_entity.id
_entity.type
_entity.pdbx_description
1 polymer ?
#
loop_
_entity_poly.entity_id
_entity_poly.type
_entity_poly.pdbx_seq_one_letter_code
_entity_poly.pdbx_strand_id
1 'polypeptide(L)'
;MDYNIFSVVTKDIVFINKKSNIAIATLWTKKESIIQKLKNKNKVNVAGTLYSTYGINYLLHTLASNPQIDTIILFGADLSGVGDVLKSLFKNKAL
;
A
#
# COMPACT_ATOMS: atom_id res chain seq x y z
N MET A 1 17.57 -31.39 4.86
CA MET A 1 16.19 -31.07 4.41
C MET A 1 15.94 -29.68 4.92
N ASP A 2 16.33 -28.69 4.11
CA ASP A 2 16.47 -27.31 4.57
C ASP A 2 15.10 -26.65 4.56
N TYR A 3 14.53 -26.56 5.75
CA TYR A 3 13.32 -25.80 6.03
C TYR A 3 13.65 -24.31 5.92
N ASN A 4 13.65 -23.77 4.69
CA ASN A 4 13.51 -22.33 4.46
C ASN A 4 12.08 -21.90 4.88
N ILE A 5 11.84 -21.79 6.19
CA ILE A 5 10.56 -21.37 6.82
C ILE A 5 10.40 -19.85 6.77
N PHE A 6 10.68 -19.24 5.62
CA PHE A 6 10.18 -17.92 5.31
C PHE A 6 9.53 -18.03 3.95
N SER A 7 8.22 -18.26 3.94
CA SER A 7 7.43 -18.00 2.74
C SER A 7 7.73 -16.56 2.35
N VAL A 8 8.44 -16.35 1.24
CA VAL A 8 8.69 -15.01 0.72
C VAL A 8 7.33 -14.38 0.48
N VAL A 9 6.96 -13.46 1.34
CA VAL A 9 5.71 -12.72 1.23
C VAL A 9 5.82 -11.84 -0.01
N THR A 10 5.07 -12.20 -1.05
CA THR A 10 4.97 -11.38 -2.26
C THR A 10 3.97 -10.24 -2.01
N LYS A 11 4.48 -9.01 -2.03
CA LYS A 11 3.67 -7.79 -1.95
C LYS A 11 3.20 -7.40 -3.35
N ASP A 12 1.91 -7.11 -3.53
CA ASP A 12 1.38 -6.62 -4.81
C ASP A 12 1.58 -5.09 -4.96
N ILE A 13 2.83 -4.69 -5.13
CA ILE A 13 3.27 -3.28 -5.18
C ILE A 13 4.13 -3.00 -6.41
N VAL A 14 4.14 -1.74 -6.84
CA VAL A 14 5.04 -1.21 -7.89
C VAL A 14 5.69 0.06 -7.37
N PHE A 15 7.02 0.07 -7.31
CA PHE A 15 7.79 1.29 -7.05
C PHE A 15 7.86 2.15 -8.31
N ILE A 16 7.69 3.46 -8.13
CA ILE A 16 7.63 4.46 -9.20
C ILE A 16 8.79 5.45 -9.03
N ASN A 17 8.84 6.19 -7.90
CA ASN A 17 9.96 7.05 -7.53
C ASN A 17 10.31 6.89 -6.05
N LYS A 18 11.32 6.07 -5.74
CA LYS A 18 11.72 5.77 -4.35
C LYS A 18 12.11 6.99 -3.50
N LYS A 19 12.34 8.17 -4.09
CA LYS A 19 12.62 9.43 -3.37
C LYS A 19 11.37 10.19 -2.92
N SER A 20 10.20 9.89 -3.46
CA SER A 20 8.94 10.54 -3.06
C SER A 20 8.47 10.07 -1.67
N ASN A 21 7.65 10.87 -0.98
CA ASN A 21 7.02 10.55 0.29
C ASN A 21 5.57 10.02 0.17
N ILE A 22 5.02 9.88 -1.04
CA ILE A 22 3.60 9.52 -1.25
C ILE A 22 3.47 8.05 -1.66
N ALA A 23 2.70 7.26 -0.91
CA ALA A 23 2.21 5.96 -1.33
C ALA A 23 0.75 6.03 -1.80
N ILE A 24 0.35 5.17 -2.73
CA ILE A 24 -1.06 4.99 -3.14
C ILE A 24 -1.50 3.56 -2.81
N ALA A 25 -2.53 3.44 -1.98
CA ALA A 25 -3.24 2.19 -1.75
C ALA A 25 -4.49 2.17 -2.63
N THR A 26 -4.52 1.31 -3.66
CA THR A 26 -5.54 1.34 -4.72
C THR A 26 -6.78 0.50 -4.43
N LEU A 27 -6.87 -0.06 -3.21
CA LEU A 27 -7.95 -0.93 -2.75
C LEU A 27 -8.21 -2.05 -3.78
N TRP A 28 -9.45 -2.24 -4.23
CA TRP A 28 -9.83 -3.23 -5.25
C TRP A 28 -9.62 -2.76 -6.70
N THR A 29 -9.17 -1.53 -6.90
CA THR A 29 -8.88 -1.03 -8.25
C THR A 29 -7.47 -1.42 -8.66
N LYS A 30 -7.31 -1.91 -9.90
CA LYS A 30 -6.00 -2.30 -10.46
C LYS A 30 -5.02 -1.12 -10.41
N LYS A 31 -3.91 -1.29 -9.70
CA LYS A 31 -2.89 -0.24 -9.51
C LYS A 31 -2.33 0.29 -10.82
N GLU A 32 -2.18 -0.57 -11.83
CA GLU A 32 -1.66 -0.20 -13.15
C GLU A 32 -2.57 0.83 -13.83
N SER A 33 -3.90 0.69 -13.71
CA SER A 33 -4.87 1.63 -14.28
C SER A 33 -4.77 3.01 -13.62
N ILE A 34 -4.51 3.04 -12.31
CA ILE A 34 -4.31 4.29 -11.57
C ILE A 34 -2.98 4.93 -11.98
N ILE A 35 -1.89 4.17 -11.97
CA ILE A 35 -0.55 4.65 -12.31
C ILE A 35 -0.54 5.26 -13.71
N GLN A 36 -1.17 4.61 -14.70
CA GLN A 36 -1.25 5.11 -16.08
C GLN A 36 -1.95 6.47 -16.20
N LYS A 37 -2.91 6.77 -15.31
CA LYS A 37 -3.68 8.01 -15.32
C LYS A 37 -3.03 9.16 -14.51
N LEU A 38 -1.95 8.90 -13.79
CA LEU A 38 -1.24 9.93 -13.03
C LEU A 38 -0.56 10.93 -13.97
N LYS A 39 -0.94 12.21 -13.86
CA LYS A 39 -0.30 13.31 -14.62
C LYS A 39 1.18 13.49 -14.26
N ASN A 40 1.55 13.24 -13.01
CA ASN A 40 2.93 13.35 -12.54
C ASN A 40 3.29 12.14 -11.67
N LYS A 41 3.81 11.09 -12.31
CA LYS A 41 4.25 9.85 -11.64
C LYS A 41 5.41 10.07 -10.67
N ASN A 42 6.27 11.05 -10.91
CA ASN A 42 7.44 11.33 -10.06
C ASN A 42 7.05 11.80 -8.65
N LYS A 43 5.81 12.24 -8.44
CA LYS A 43 5.30 12.55 -7.10
C LYS A 43 4.97 11.30 -6.27
N VAL A 44 4.93 10.11 -6.85
CA VAL A 44 4.51 8.88 -6.15
C VAL A 44 5.69 7.97 -5.92
N ASN A 45 5.84 7.48 -4.69
CA ASN A 45 6.85 6.50 -4.31
C ASN A 45 6.48 5.11 -4.79
N VAL A 46 5.36 4.60 -4.29
CA VAL A 46 4.91 3.22 -4.49
C VAL A 46 3.39 3.22 -4.62
N ALA A 47 2.88 2.35 -5.48
CA ALA A 47 1.45 2.07 -5.57
C ALA A 47 1.21 0.58 -5.38
N GLY A 48 0.18 0.21 -4.62
CA GLY A 48 -0.12 -1.18 -4.30
C GLY A 48 -1.62 -1.40 -4.09
N THR A 49 -2.06 -2.62 -4.30
CA THR A 49 -3.44 -3.01 -4.03
C THR A 49 -3.60 -3.39 -2.56
N LEU A 50 -4.79 -3.16 -2.01
CA LEU A 50 -5.11 -3.50 -0.62
C LEU A 50 -6.50 -4.10 -0.58
N TYR A 51 -6.58 -5.44 -0.59
CA TYR A 51 -7.85 -6.16 -0.69
C TYR A 51 -8.42 -6.60 0.66
N SER A 52 -7.59 -6.73 1.70
CA SER A 52 -7.99 -7.30 2.98
C SER A 52 -7.32 -6.59 4.15
N THR A 53 -7.91 -6.73 5.34
CA THR A 53 -7.34 -6.25 6.60
C THR A 53 -5.99 -6.89 6.90
N TYR A 54 -5.78 -8.17 6.56
CA TYR A 54 -4.47 -8.81 6.68
C TYR A 54 -3.41 -8.14 5.78
N GLY A 55 -3.81 -7.62 4.62
CA GLY A 55 -2.94 -6.84 3.73
C GLY A 55 -2.38 -5.57 4.37
N ILE A 56 -3.01 -5.05 5.43
CA ILE A 56 -2.49 -3.89 6.18
C ILE A 56 -1.11 -4.21 6.77
N ASN A 57 -0.86 -5.45 7.21
CA ASN A 57 0.47 -5.84 7.71
C ASN A 57 1.55 -5.65 6.63
N TYR A 58 1.26 -6.02 5.38
CA TYR A 58 2.18 -5.84 4.26
C TYR A 58 2.38 -4.36 3.87
N LEU A 59 1.33 -3.56 4.00
CA LEU A 59 1.41 -2.11 3.86
C LEU A 59 2.35 -1.54 4.95
N LEU A 60 2.15 -1.89 6.23
CA LEU A 60 2.99 -1.43 7.33
C LEU A 60 4.44 -1.86 7.17
N HIS A 61 4.71 -3.10 6.77
CA HIS A 61 6.07 -3.55 6.44
C HIS A 61 6.69 -2.73 5.29
N THR A 62 5.89 -2.30 4.32
CA THR A 62 6.39 -1.48 3.21
C THR A 62 6.75 -0.07 3.67
N LEU A 63 5.91 0.54 4.51
CA LEU A 63 6.19 1.86 5.10
C LEU A 63 7.42 1.81 6.03
N ALA A 64 7.52 0.79 6.88
CA ALA A 64 8.66 0.62 7.78
C ALA A 64 10.00 0.47 7.04
N SER A 65 9.99 -0.21 5.88
CA SER A 65 11.18 -0.31 5.03
C SER A 65 11.45 0.93 4.16
N ASN A 66 10.53 1.89 4.13
CA ASN A 66 10.61 3.09 3.29
C ASN A 66 10.21 4.32 4.13
N PRO A 67 11.03 4.70 5.13
CA PRO A 67 10.67 5.69 6.15
C PRO A 67 10.43 7.10 5.60
N GLN A 68 10.86 7.39 4.37
CA GLN A 68 10.53 8.64 3.69
C GLN A 68 9.05 8.75 3.31
N ILE A 69 8.30 7.66 3.30
CA ILE A 69 6.86 7.67 2.99
C ILE A 69 6.08 8.08 4.25
N ASP A 70 5.51 9.28 4.22
CA ASP A 70 4.71 9.85 5.31
C ASP A 70 3.24 10.04 4.94
N THR A 71 2.90 9.87 3.67
CA THR A 71 1.58 10.16 3.12
C THR A 71 1.04 8.96 2.37
N ILE A 72 -0.17 8.53 2.73
CA ILE A 72 -0.90 7.46 2.03
C ILE A 72 -2.14 8.06 1.40
N ILE A 73 -2.25 7.94 0.08
CA ILE A 73 -3.48 8.21 -0.66
C ILE A 73 -4.27 6.91 -0.77
N LEU A 74 -5.45 6.86 -0.15
CA LEU A 74 -6.43 5.81 -0.36
C LEU A 74 -7.32 6.18 -1.55
N PHE A 75 -7.34 5.35 -2.59
CA PHE A 75 -8.11 5.62 -3.79
C PHE A 75 -8.61 4.33 -4.44
N GLY A 76 -9.85 4.30 -4.92
CA GLY A 76 -10.41 3.15 -5.63
C GLY A 76 -11.63 2.55 -4.93
N ALA A 77 -12.18 1.49 -5.53
CA ALA A 77 -13.31 0.76 -4.96
C ALA A 77 -12.90 0.01 -3.68
N ASP A 78 -13.67 0.19 -2.60
CA ASP A 78 -13.48 -0.53 -1.34
C ASP A 78 -14.55 -1.62 -1.17
N LEU A 79 -14.29 -2.82 -1.69
CA LEU A 79 -15.26 -3.91 -1.62
C LEU A 79 -15.20 -4.69 -0.29
N SER A 80 -14.19 -4.44 0.54
CA SER A 80 -13.95 -5.16 1.80
C SER A 80 -13.93 -4.25 3.03
N GLY A 81 -14.20 -2.95 2.87
CA GLY A 81 -14.20 -1.95 3.95
C GLY A 81 -12.81 -1.68 4.54
N VAL A 82 -11.73 -2.11 3.88
CA VAL A 82 -10.37 -2.04 4.42
C VAL A 82 -9.86 -0.60 4.51
N GLY A 83 -10.37 0.30 3.66
CA GLY A 83 -10.03 1.72 3.70
C GLY A 83 -10.45 2.38 5.02
N ASP A 84 -11.62 2.02 5.57
CA ASP A 84 -12.09 2.53 6.85
C ASP A 84 -11.30 1.97 8.04
N VAL A 85 -10.94 0.69 7.97
CA VAL A 85 -10.04 0.07 8.96
C VAL A 85 -8.68 0.77 8.97
N LEU A 86 -8.08 1.00 7.80
CA LEU A 86 -6.80 1.70 7.70
C LEU A 86 -6.89 3.15 8.19
N LYS A 87 -7.96 3.87 7.85
CA LYS A 87 -8.21 5.23 8.36
C LYS A 87 -8.33 5.24 9.89
N SER A 88 -8.99 4.25 10.48
CA SER A 88 -9.17 4.15 11.93
C SER A 88 -7.85 3.87 12.64
N LEU A 89 -7.03 2.97 12.08
CA LEU A 89 -5.69 2.65 12.57
C LEU A 89 -4.81 3.90 12.72
N PHE A 90 -4.75 4.76 11.70
CA PHE A 90 -3.92 5.98 11.74
C PHE A 90 -4.54 7.16 12.48
N LYS A 91 -5.87 7.16 12.69
CA LYS A 91 -6.57 8.23 13.45
C LYS A 91 -6.62 7.96 14.95
N ASN A 92 -5.90 6.96 15.45
CA ASN A 92 -5.83 6.63 16.87
C ASN A 92 -7.21 6.34 17.50
N LYS A 93 -8.15 5.82 16.69
CA LYS A 93 -9.30 5.07 17.21
C LYS A 93 -8.86 3.62 17.22
N ALA A 94 -8.23 3.21 18.32
CA ALA A 94 -7.83 1.82 18.51
C ALA A 94 -9.01 0.89 18.20
N LEU A 95 -8.74 -0.16 17.41
CA LEU A 95 -9.63 -1.30 17.18
C LEU A 95 -9.97 -2.00 18.51
#